data_AF-A0A8C5I4S2-F1
#
_entry.id   AF-A0A8C5I4S2-F1
#
_cell.length_a   1.000
_cell.length_b   1.000
_cell.length_c   1.000
_cell.angle_alpha   90.00
_cell.angle_beta   90.00
_cell.angle_gamma   90.00
#
_symmetry.space_group_name_H-M   'P 1'
#
loop_
_entity.id
_entity.type
_entity.pdbx_description
1 polymer ?
#
loop_
_entity_poly.entity_id
_entity_poly.type
_entity_poly.pdbx_seq_one_letter_code
_entity_poly.pdbx_strand_id
1 'polypeptide(L)'
;MKQTKIINTKSLQNHELYLKKKKKKIVSGAYSACWVLKMAAPSSGGRLVMLCRQFQHFFRISPTIRTQQCAAYLIQTQRPVFRETPSFVAPPLLEPFSAAAQCRALHTTVSRRGLDEFFDFPENWGQPTVKSGAPWTAKQLRTKSNEDLHKLWYVLLKEKNMLLTLEQEAKRQRVQMPSPERLEKIDRSLIRLDIVVEERETALRLLQTGQERGRPGAWRKSIFGYTYWYSFREHAIPWFLNTRYKRKKFYTPCFVQPHMRLRLEKKLRERARNINLRKETLMKLKEKFPHMKVPAS
;
A
#
# COMPACT_ATOMS: atom_id res chain seq x y z
N MET A 1 -43.29 30.33 -20.03
CA MET A 1 -42.18 30.09 -19.05
C MET A 1 -42.01 28.62 -18.63
N LYS A 2 -42.04 27.62 -19.54
CA LYS A 2 -41.89 26.19 -19.15
C LYS A 2 -40.99 25.33 -20.07
N GLN A 3 -40.06 25.93 -20.82
CA GLN A 3 -39.14 25.18 -21.70
C GLN A 3 -37.65 25.25 -21.33
N THR A 4 -37.25 26.06 -20.33
CA THR A 4 -35.83 26.22 -19.96
C THR A 4 -35.31 25.23 -18.91
N LYS A 5 -36.14 24.35 -18.34
CA LYS A 5 -35.72 23.39 -17.29
C LYS A 5 -35.30 22.01 -17.80
N ILE A 6 -35.64 21.60 -19.03
CA ILE A 6 -35.39 20.23 -19.52
C ILE A 6 -33.98 20.07 -20.13
N ILE A 7 -33.33 21.16 -20.53
CA ILE A 7 -32.02 21.12 -21.22
C ILE A 7 -30.86 20.84 -20.24
N ASN A 8 -31.04 21.03 -18.94
CA ASN A 8 -29.97 20.91 -17.94
C ASN A 8 -29.76 19.49 -17.36
N THR A 9 -30.74 18.58 -17.47
CA THR A 9 -30.61 17.23 -16.89
C THR A 9 -29.73 16.32 -17.74
N LYS A 10 -29.83 16.42 -19.08
CA LYS A 10 -28.98 15.67 -20.02
C LYS A 10 -27.52 16.10 -19.99
N SER A 11 -27.21 17.35 -19.65
CA SER A 11 -25.82 17.85 -19.53
C SER A 11 -25.15 17.32 -18.25
N LEU A 12 -25.90 17.27 -17.14
CA LEU A 12 -25.44 16.74 -15.85
C LEU A 12 -25.18 15.23 -15.91
N GLN A 13 -26.08 14.45 -16.53
CA GLN A 13 -25.90 13.00 -16.70
C GLN A 13 -24.67 12.65 -17.55
N ASN A 14 -24.42 13.41 -18.62
CA ASN A 14 -23.22 13.24 -19.45
C ASN A 14 -21.93 13.63 -18.71
N HIS A 15 -22.00 14.63 -17.82
CA HIS A 15 -20.89 15.00 -16.95
C HIS A 15 -20.58 13.93 -15.90
N GLU A 16 -21.60 13.32 -15.29
CA GLU A 16 -21.45 12.19 -14.37
C GLU A 16 -20.88 10.94 -15.06
N LEU A 17 -21.35 10.63 -16.28
CA LEU A 17 -20.82 9.52 -17.07
C LEU A 17 -19.36 9.74 -17.46
N TYR A 18 -19.00 10.99 -17.78
CA TYR A 18 -17.61 11.41 -18.02
C TYR A 18 -16.75 11.28 -16.76
N LEU A 19 -17.28 11.66 -15.58
CA LEU A 19 -16.61 11.48 -14.29
C LEU A 19 -16.45 10.00 -13.92
N LYS A 20 -17.43 9.14 -14.20
CA LYS A 20 -17.33 7.68 -14.02
C LYS A 20 -16.28 7.05 -14.93
N LYS A 21 -16.24 7.42 -16.23
CA LYS A 21 -15.21 6.95 -17.18
C LYS A 21 -13.81 7.46 -16.80
N LYS A 22 -13.71 8.71 -16.33
CA LYS A 22 -12.45 9.29 -15.85
C LYS A 22 -11.99 8.65 -14.54
N LYS A 23 -12.90 8.33 -13.61
CA LYS A 23 -12.61 7.52 -12.40
C LYS A 23 -12.04 6.15 -12.80
N LYS A 24 -12.66 5.40 -13.72
CA LYS A 24 -12.12 4.10 -14.19
C LYS A 24 -10.71 4.19 -14.79
N LYS A 25 -10.42 5.22 -15.60
CA LYS A 25 -9.10 5.42 -16.23
C LYS A 25 -8.03 5.94 -15.25
N ILE A 26 -8.43 6.71 -14.23
CA ILE A 26 -7.54 7.12 -13.14
C ILE A 26 -7.26 5.95 -12.21
N VAL A 27 -8.25 5.11 -11.92
CA VAL A 27 -8.09 3.92 -11.09
C VAL A 27 -7.08 2.95 -11.74
N SER A 28 -7.18 2.68 -13.04
CA SER A 28 -6.19 1.82 -13.75
C SER A 28 -4.77 2.42 -13.82
N GLY A 29 -4.63 3.74 -13.98
CA GLY A 29 -3.31 4.41 -13.99
C GLY A 29 -2.74 4.67 -12.58
N ALA A 30 -3.61 4.83 -11.59
CA ALA A 30 -3.24 5.04 -10.20
C ALA A 30 -2.82 3.73 -9.53
N TYR A 31 -3.32 2.55 -9.92
CA TYR A 31 -2.76 1.30 -9.38
C TYR A 31 -1.28 1.10 -9.78
N SER A 32 -0.87 1.56 -10.97
CA SER A 32 0.54 1.55 -11.41
C SER A 32 1.40 2.62 -10.71
N ALA A 33 0.90 3.86 -10.56
CA ALA A 33 1.67 4.95 -9.95
C ALA A 33 1.60 5.02 -8.41
N CYS A 34 0.50 4.55 -7.80
CA CYS A 34 0.29 4.52 -6.35
C CYS A 34 1.15 3.42 -5.71
N TRP A 35 1.43 2.31 -6.40
CA TRP A 35 2.36 1.29 -5.90
C TRP A 35 3.79 1.82 -5.74
N VAL A 36 4.29 2.58 -6.71
CA VAL A 36 5.63 3.20 -6.63
C VAL A 36 5.68 4.26 -5.52
N LEU A 37 4.62 5.04 -5.32
CA LEU A 37 4.61 6.11 -4.31
C LEU A 37 4.31 5.65 -2.87
N LYS A 38 3.59 4.52 -2.68
CA LYS A 38 3.21 4.03 -1.34
C LYS A 38 4.35 3.25 -0.66
N MET A 39 5.35 2.77 -1.43
CA MET A 39 6.56 2.10 -0.91
C MET A 39 7.78 3.04 -0.76
N ALA A 40 7.76 4.22 -1.40
CA ALA A 40 8.81 5.24 -1.28
C ALA A 40 8.42 6.37 -0.29
N ALA A 41 7.83 6.01 0.85
CA ALA A 41 7.70 6.92 1.98
C ALA A 41 8.86 6.63 2.95
N PRO A 42 9.97 7.41 2.92
CA PRO A 42 10.83 7.44 4.06
C PRO A 42 10.00 7.97 5.24
N SER A 43 9.97 7.16 6.29
CA SER A 43 9.61 7.60 7.64
C SER A 43 10.16 9.01 7.88
N SER A 44 9.32 9.86 8.45
CA SER A 44 9.70 11.17 8.96
C SER A 44 10.96 11.09 9.83
N GLY A 45 12.11 11.32 9.23
CA GLY A 45 13.41 11.31 9.88
C GLY A 45 14.39 12.15 9.07
N GLY A 46 14.17 13.46 9.06
CA GLY A 46 14.92 14.38 8.22
C GLY A 46 15.00 15.78 8.78
N ARG A 47 15.27 15.91 10.08
CA ARG A 47 15.88 17.08 10.74
C ARG A 47 16.55 16.61 12.04
N LEU A 48 17.73 16.02 11.91
CA LEU A 48 18.72 15.86 13.00
C LEU A 48 20.09 15.59 12.37
N VAL A 49 20.52 16.49 11.49
CA VAL A 49 21.95 16.64 11.15
C VAL A 49 22.32 18.01 11.67
N MET A 50 22.67 18.06 12.96
CA MET A 50 23.40 19.11 13.67
C MET A 50 23.29 18.74 15.15
N LEU A 51 24.04 17.72 15.59
CA LEU A 51 24.45 17.42 16.98
C LEU A 51 25.12 16.02 17.07
N CYS A 52 26.03 15.70 16.15
CA CYS A 52 26.85 14.49 16.24
C CYS A 52 28.35 14.87 16.23
N ARG A 53 28.76 15.64 17.24
CA ARG A 53 30.17 15.89 17.57
C ARG A 53 30.51 15.66 19.06
N GLN A 54 29.62 15.08 19.85
CA GLN A 54 29.82 14.94 21.30
C GLN A 54 29.63 13.53 21.87
N PHE A 55 29.48 12.49 21.05
CA PHE A 55 29.40 11.09 21.50
C PHE A 55 30.61 10.24 21.08
N GLN A 56 31.80 10.84 21.10
CA GLN A 56 33.07 10.15 20.83
C GLN A 56 33.96 10.03 22.08
N HIS A 57 33.43 10.24 23.30
CA HIS A 57 34.26 10.28 24.50
C HIS A 57 34.00 9.23 25.60
N PHE A 58 33.13 8.23 25.41
CA PHE A 58 32.80 7.30 26.51
C PHE A 58 32.92 5.79 26.28
N PHE A 59 33.34 5.33 25.10
CA PHE A 59 33.63 3.90 24.91
C PHE A 59 34.98 3.70 24.24
N ARG A 60 36.01 3.85 25.06
CA ARG A 60 37.30 3.18 24.86
C ARG A 60 37.10 1.75 25.37
N ILE A 61 37.46 0.75 24.55
CA ILE A 61 38.18 -0.49 24.88
C ILE A 61 38.01 -1.47 23.70
N SER A 62 39.13 -1.80 23.07
CA SER A 62 39.41 -3.09 22.42
C SER A 62 40.37 -3.86 23.36
N PRO A 63 40.71 -5.15 23.14
CA PRO A 63 39.94 -6.30 22.65
C PRO A 63 40.14 -7.58 23.53
N THR A 64 39.40 -8.65 23.20
CA THR A 64 39.67 -10.12 23.33
C THR A 64 40.55 -10.68 24.46
N ILE A 65 40.04 -11.67 25.22
CA ILE A 65 40.74 -12.88 25.73
C ILE A 65 39.70 -13.99 26.02
N ARG A 66 40.17 -15.24 25.88
CA ARG A 66 39.49 -16.55 25.87
C ARG A 66 39.52 -17.22 27.26
N THR A 67 38.80 -18.34 27.40
CA THR A 67 38.88 -19.42 28.46
C THR A 67 38.32 -19.04 29.84
N GLN A 68 37.82 -19.92 30.72
CA GLN A 68 37.31 -21.30 30.76
C GLN A 68 36.67 -21.45 32.17
N GLN A 69 35.65 -22.30 32.30
CA GLN A 69 35.29 -23.20 33.42
C GLN A 69 35.38 -22.77 34.92
N CYS A 70 34.39 -23.29 35.67
CA CYS A 70 34.38 -23.58 37.12
C CYS A 70 34.33 -22.36 38.06
N ALA A 71 33.88 -22.46 39.31
CA ALA A 71 32.91 -23.28 40.02
C ALA A 71 32.78 -22.59 41.39
N ALA A 72 31.56 -22.52 41.91
CA ALA A 72 31.20 -22.64 43.32
C ALA A 72 31.63 -21.59 44.38
N TYR A 73 30.62 -21.30 45.22
CA TYR A 73 30.62 -20.95 46.66
C TYR A 73 30.77 -19.50 47.17
N LEU A 74 29.72 -19.13 47.96
CA LEU A 74 29.73 -18.38 49.25
C LEU A 74 30.11 -16.87 49.15
N ILE A 75 29.51 -15.88 49.82
CA ILE A 75 28.92 -15.71 51.15
C ILE A 75 27.91 -14.53 51.13
N GLN A 76 26.76 -14.73 51.78
CA GLN A 76 26.04 -13.82 52.71
C GLN A 76 26.44 -12.33 52.77
N THR A 77 25.49 -11.40 52.61
CA THR A 77 25.33 -10.23 53.50
C THR A 77 23.89 -9.71 53.47
N GLN A 78 23.33 -9.54 54.66
CA GLN A 78 21.97 -9.09 54.95
C GLN A 78 21.88 -7.56 54.94
N ARG A 79 20.68 -7.01 54.68
CA ARG A 79 20.29 -5.63 55.05
C ARG A 79 19.12 -5.70 56.06
N PRO A 80 19.11 -4.91 57.15
CA PRO A 80 18.06 -4.97 58.17
C PRO A 80 17.02 -3.82 58.06
N VAL A 81 16.04 -3.87 58.98
CA VAL A 81 15.07 -2.82 59.42
C VAL A 81 13.73 -2.83 58.63
N PHE A 82 12.52 -2.95 59.20
CA PHE A 82 11.96 -2.99 60.57
C PHE A 82 10.53 -3.58 60.48
N ARG A 83 10.04 -4.26 61.54
CA ARG A 83 8.81 -3.93 62.31
C ARG A 83 8.09 -5.16 62.92
N GLU A 84 8.21 -5.24 64.25
CA GLU A 84 7.27 -5.72 65.30
C GLU A 84 6.73 -7.18 65.33
N THR A 85 6.93 -7.78 66.50
CA THR A 85 6.51 -9.06 67.13
C THR A 85 5.04 -9.10 67.59
N PRO A 86 4.48 -10.21 68.15
CA PRO A 86 4.84 -11.63 68.05
C PRO A 86 3.65 -12.65 67.93
N SER A 87 4.03 -13.90 67.64
CA SER A 87 3.60 -15.15 68.30
C SER A 87 2.44 -16.03 67.80
N PHE A 88 2.80 -17.33 67.76
CA PHE A 88 2.06 -18.56 68.08
C PHE A 88 1.55 -19.50 66.95
N VAL A 89 2.14 -20.71 67.02
CA VAL A 89 1.72 -22.06 66.57
C VAL A 89 1.99 -22.48 65.11
N ALA A 90 2.96 -23.39 64.98
CA ALA A 90 3.00 -24.49 63.99
C ALA A 90 2.81 -25.82 64.77
N PRO A 91 2.74 -27.04 64.18
CA PRO A 91 2.81 -27.50 62.77
C PRO A 91 1.76 -28.65 62.51
N PRO A 92 1.94 -29.75 61.73
CA PRO A 92 2.84 -30.10 60.62
C PRO A 92 2.18 -30.87 59.41
N LEU A 93 3.01 -31.11 58.36
CA LEU A 93 3.09 -32.30 57.47
C LEU A 93 1.98 -32.61 56.44
N LEU A 94 2.35 -32.59 55.15
CA LEU A 94 2.43 -33.76 54.25
C LEU A 94 2.85 -33.34 52.82
N GLU A 95 4.01 -33.85 52.38
CA GLU A 95 4.46 -34.00 50.97
C GLU A 95 3.54 -34.99 50.22
N PRO A 96 3.78 -35.38 48.94
CA PRO A 96 4.20 -34.66 47.73
C PRO A 96 3.26 -34.97 46.54
N PHE A 97 2.98 -34.04 45.63
CA PHE A 97 2.50 -34.44 44.29
C PHE A 97 3.36 -33.82 43.20
N SER A 98 4.33 -34.64 42.80
CA SER A 98 5.02 -34.55 41.53
C SER A 98 3.97 -34.65 40.41
N ALA A 99 3.65 -33.51 39.81
CA ALA A 99 3.14 -33.44 38.46
C ALA A 99 4.06 -32.50 37.70
N ALA A 100 5.22 -33.03 37.30
CA ALA A 100 5.98 -32.47 36.20
C ALA A 100 5.13 -32.62 34.92
N ALA A 101 4.09 -31.79 34.78
CA ALA A 101 3.46 -31.50 33.52
C ALA A 101 4.46 -30.63 32.73
N GLN A 102 5.52 -31.27 32.24
CA GLN A 102 6.27 -30.75 31.11
C GLN A 102 5.36 -30.86 29.89
N CYS A 103 4.38 -29.97 29.80
CA CYS A 103 3.79 -29.61 28.52
C CYS A 103 4.91 -28.94 27.72
N ARG A 104 5.75 -29.74 27.06
CA ARG A 104 6.53 -29.27 25.92
C ARG A 104 5.51 -28.72 24.94
N ALA A 105 5.35 -27.40 24.93
CA ALA A 105 4.73 -26.72 23.83
C ALA A 105 5.57 -27.08 22.60
N LEU A 106 5.08 -28.01 21.78
CA LEU A 106 5.58 -28.24 20.43
C LEU A 106 5.17 -27.02 19.61
N HIS A 107 5.82 -25.88 19.86
CA HIS A 107 5.87 -24.81 18.89
C HIS A 107 6.67 -25.37 17.70
N THR A 108 5.97 -25.78 16.66
CA THR A 108 6.54 -25.86 15.32
C THR A 108 6.88 -24.42 14.91
N THR A 109 7.99 -23.90 15.42
CA THR A 109 8.52 -22.63 14.95
C THR A 109 8.77 -22.82 13.46
N VAL A 110 7.99 -22.10 12.64
CA VAL A 110 8.14 -22.08 11.19
C VAL A 110 9.63 -21.92 10.88
N SER A 111 10.21 -22.89 10.18
CA SER A 111 11.60 -22.86 9.72
C SER A 111 11.84 -21.51 9.01
N ARG A 112 12.65 -20.66 9.64
CA ARG A 112 13.12 -19.41 9.04
C ARG A 112 14.33 -19.79 8.20
N ARG A 113 14.14 -19.97 6.89
CA ARG A 113 15.25 -20.27 5.98
C ARG A 113 16.17 -19.05 5.78
N GLY A 114 15.81 -17.91 6.35
CA GLY A 114 16.67 -16.73 6.42
C GLY A 114 16.88 -16.12 5.05
N LEU A 115 18.13 -16.07 4.59
CA LEU A 115 18.47 -15.53 3.27
C LEU A 115 18.11 -16.46 2.11
N ASP A 116 17.94 -17.76 2.38
CA ASP A 116 17.63 -18.73 1.33
C ASP A 116 16.25 -18.49 0.72
N GLU A 117 15.35 -17.77 1.40
CA GLU A 117 14.02 -17.40 0.88
C GLU A 117 14.07 -16.36 -0.25
N PHE A 118 15.22 -15.70 -0.46
CA PHE A 118 15.43 -14.76 -1.57
C PHE A 118 15.88 -15.45 -2.87
N PHE A 119 16.12 -16.76 -2.83
CA PHE A 119 16.52 -17.54 -3.98
C PHE A 119 15.49 -18.63 -4.27
N ASP A 120 15.35 -19.00 -5.54
CA ASP A 120 14.53 -20.16 -5.93
C ASP A 120 15.20 -21.44 -5.41
N PHE A 121 14.46 -22.53 -5.38
CA PHE A 121 14.98 -23.83 -4.99
C PHE A 121 16.22 -24.19 -5.82
N PRO A 122 17.26 -24.80 -5.21
CA PRO A 122 18.48 -25.18 -5.93
C PRO A 122 18.24 -26.05 -7.16
N GLU A 123 17.16 -26.84 -7.18
CA GLU A 123 16.79 -27.67 -8.33
C GLU A 123 16.39 -26.86 -9.58
N ASN A 124 15.93 -25.62 -9.40
CA ASN A 124 15.44 -24.75 -10.47
C ASN A 124 16.54 -23.86 -11.07
N TRP A 125 17.77 -23.91 -10.54
CA TRP A 125 18.86 -23.07 -11.02
C TRP A 125 19.31 -23.48 -12.43
N GLY A 126 19.49 -22.50 -13.31
CA GLY A 126 19.91 -22.72 -14.70
C GLY A 126 18.83 -23.26 -15.64
N GLN A 127 17.62 -23.58 -15.14
CA GLN A 127 16.52 -24.00 -16.00
C GLN A 127 15.94 -22.79 -16.77
N PRO A 128 15.72 -22.91 -18.10
CA PRO A 128 15.19 -21.79 -18.90
C PRO A 128 13.70 -21.52 -18.62
N THR A 129 12.95 -22.55 -18.22
CA THR A 129 11.50 -22.46 -17.97
C THR A 129 11.14 -23.13 -16.66
N VAL A 130 10.57 -22.36 -15.72
CA VAL A 130 10.07 -22.89 -14.44
C VAL A 130 8.54 -22.95 -14.49
N LYS A 131 8.00 -24.17 -14.34
CA LYS A 131 6.55 -24.41 -14.37
C LYS A 131 5.87 -23.64 -13.24
N SER A 132 4.87 -22.83 -13.57
CA SER A 132 4.21 -21.94 -12.62
C SER A 132 2.70 -21.98 -12.79
N GLY A 133 1.99 -22.00 -11.67
CA GLY A 133 0.52 -22.05 -11.63
C GLY A 133 -0.17 -20.80 -12.17
N ALA A 134 -1.51 -20.83 -12.16
CA ALA A 134 -2.34 -19.70 -12.53
C ALA A 134 -2.35 -18.62 -11.43
N PRO A 135 -2.51 -17.33 -11.79
CA PRO A 135 -2.62 -16.26 -10.81
C PRO A 135 -3.95 -16.33 -10.05
N TRP A 136 -3.95 -15.86 -8.80
CA TRP A 136 -5.14 -15.85 -7.95
C TRP A 136 -6.27 -15.02 -8.56
N THR A 137 -7.47 -15.58 -8.62
CA THR A 137 -8.65 -14.88 -9.14
C THR A 137 -9.40 -14.18 -7.99
N ALA A 138 -9.94 -12.98 -8.25
CA ALA A 138 -10.68 -12.22 -7.23
C ALA A 138 -11.84 -13.02 -6.60
N LYS A 139 -12.53 -13.86 -7.39
CA LYS A 139 -13.59 -14.75 -6.89
C LYS A 139 -13.08 -15.73 -5.83
N GLN A 140 -11.90 -16.32 -6.02
CA GLN A 140 -11.28 -17.24 -5.06
C GLN A 140 -10.88 -16.50 -3.77
N LEU A 141 -10.35 -15.29 -3.90
CA LEU A 141 -9.92 -14.46 -2.77
C LEU A 141 -11.11 -13.99 -1.92
N ARG A 142 -12.27 -13.72 -2.53
CA ARG A 142 -13.49 -13.33 -1.79
C ARG A 142 -14.02 -14.42 -0.85
N THR A 143 -13.78 -15.70 -1.16
CA THR A 143 -14.18 -16.83 -0.31
C THR A 143 -13.28 -17.00 0.92
N LYS A 144 -12.07 -16.41 0.93
CA LYS A 144 -11.09 -16.60 2.01
C LYS A 144 -11.29 -15.62 3.18
N SER A 145 -10.90 -16.04 4.37
CA SER A 145 -10.90 -15.20 5.58
C SER A 145 -9.88 -14.05 5.48
N ASN A 146 -10.05 -12.98 6.27
CA ASN A 146 -9.08 -11.87 6.28
C ASN A 146 -7.69 -12.32 6.79
N GLU A 147 -7.66 -13.25 7.74
CA GLU A 147 -6.40 -13.80 8.28
C GLU A 147 -5.63 -14.59 7.21
N ASP A 148 -6.33 -15.40 6.42
CA ASP A 148 -5.70 -16.15 5.33
C ASP A 148 -5.22 -15.23 4.20
N LEU A 149 -5.96 -14.16 3.89
CA LEU A 149 -5.51 -13.17 2.93
C LEU A 149 -4.25 -12.45 3.41
N HIS A 150 -4.15 -12.14 4.71
CA HIS A 150 -2.95 -11.55 5.30
C HIS A 150 -1.74 -12.48 5.21
N LYS A 151 -1.92 -13.78 5.53
CA LYS A 151 -0.86 -14.79 5.37
C LYS A 151 -0.45 -14.94 3.89
N LEU A 152 -1.43 -15.00 2.99
CA LEU A 152 -1.21 -15.12 1.55
C LEU A 152 -0.45 -13.92 0.98
N TRP A 153 -0.73 -12.71 1.45
CA TRP A 153 -0.01 -11.51 1.05
C TRP A 153 1.50 -11.66 1.28
N TYR A 154 1.92 -12.16 2.45
CA TYR A 154 3.34 -12.37 2.73
C TYR A 154 3.95 -13.50 1.90
N VAL A 155 3.21 -14.58 1.63
CA VAL A 155 3.69 -15.64 0.72
C VAL A 155 3.97 -15.06 -0.68
N LEU A 156 3.03 -14.29 -1.23
CA LEU A 156 3.20 -13.63 -2.54
C LEU A 156 4.31 -12.58 -2.53
N LEU A 157 4.46 -11.84 -1.43
CA LEU A 157 5.50 -10.82 -1.30
C LEU A 157 6.90 -11.45 -1.27
N LYS A 158 7.07 -12.58 -0.57
CA LYS A 158 8.35 -13.30 -0.54
C LYS A 158 8.73 -13.83 -1.92
N GLU A 159 7.78 -14.45 -2.62
CA GLU A 159 7.97 -14.89 -4.00
C GLU A 159 8.32 -13.72 -4.92
N LYS A 160 7.63 -12.57 -4.79
CA LYS A 160 7.94 -11.37 -5.57
C LYS A 160 9.37 -10.90 -5.32
N ASN A 161 9.81 -10.86 -4.06
CA ASN A 161 11.17 -10.43 -3.71
C ASN A 161 12.22 -11.40 -4.27
N MET A 162 11.97 -12.71 -4.21
CA MET A 162 12.83 -13.74 -4.82
C MET A 162 12.91 -13.59 -6.34
N LEU A 163 11.81 -13.27 -7.02
CA LEU A 163 11.84 -13.04 -8.46
C LEU A 163 12.54 -11.74 -8.85
N LEU A 164 12.47 -10.70 -8.01
CA LEU A 164 13.18 -9.44 -8.25
C LEU A 164 14.70 -9.61 -8.08
N THR A 165 15.16 -10.40 -7.11
CA THR A 165 16.59 -10.76 -6.99
C THR A 165 17.05 -11.56 -8.21
N LEU A 166 16.24 -12.51 -8.67
CA LEU A 166 16.50 -13.30 -9.87
C LEU A 166 16.54 -12.43 -11.14
N GLU A 167 15.60 -11.51 -11.31
CA GLU A 167 15.59 -10.56 -12.44
C GLU A 167 16.86 -9.69 -12.44
N GLN A 168 17.25 -9.20 -11.26
CA GLN A 168 18.43 -8.36 -11.11
C GLN A 168 19.72 -9.13 -11.37
N GLU A 169 19.82 -10.38 -10.91
CA GLU A 169 20.98 -11.22 -11.17
C GLU A 169 21.06 -11.62 -12.65
N ALA A 170 19.93 -11.93 -13.30
CA ALA A 170 19.90 -12.18 -14.74
C ALA A 170 20.41 -10.97 -15.55
N LYS A 171 19.99 -9.75 -15.18
CA LYS A 171 20.51 -8.50 -15.76
C LYS A 171 22.02 -8.35 -15.55
N ARG A 172 22.52 -8.64 -14.34
CA ARG A 172 23.96 -8.58 -14.01
C ARG A 172 24.77 -9.56 -14.87
N GLN A 173 24.29 -10.79 -15.02
CA GLN A 173 24.89 -11.82 -15.86
C GLN A 173 24.66 -11.60 -17.36
N ARG A 174 23.83 -10.61 -17.73
CA ARG A 174 23.42 -10.32 -19.12
C ARG A 174 22.70 -11.51 -19.79
N VAL A 175 21.99 -12.30 -18.98
CA VAL A 175 21.17 -13.44 -19.44
C VAL A 175 19.68 -13.05 -19.33
N GLN A 176 18.84 -13.66 -20.16
CA GLN A 176 17.40 -13.47 -20.06
C GLN A 176 16.86 -14.14 -18.79
N MET A 177 15.94 -13.45 -18.11
CA MET A 177 15.32 -13.97 -16.89
C MET A 177 14.52 -15.26 -17.21
N PRO A 178 14.73 -16.35 -16.46
CA PRO A 178 13.83 -17.50 -16.47
C PRO A 178 12.38 -17.09 -16.17
N SER A 179 11.47 -17.38 -17.11
CA SER A 179 10.01 -17.22 -16.95
C SER A 179 9.54 -15.89 -16.32
N PRO A 180 9.73 -14.74 -17.00
CA PRO A 180 9.32 -13.42 -16.47
C PRO A 180 7.81 -13.30 -16.21
N GLU A 181 7.01 -14.15 -16.85
CA GLU A 181 5.57 -14.25 -16.64
C GLU A 181 5.18 -14.52 -15.18
N ARG A 182 6.05 -15.18 -14.40
CA ARG A 182 5.83 -15.44 -12.96
C ARG A 182 5.60 -14.14 -12.21
N LEU A 183 6.45 -13.15 -12.46
CA LEU A 183 6.39 -11.84 -11.81
C LEU A 183 5.05 -11.15 -12.12
N GLU A 184 4.63 -11.17 -13.40
CA GLU A 184 3.34 -10.60 -13.79
C GLU A 184 2.15 -11.31 -13.13
N LYS A 185 2.20 -12.65 -13.00
CA LYS A 185 1.15 -13.44 -12.34
C LYS A 185 1.03 -13.05 -10.86
N ILE A 186 2.14 -12.83 -10.18
CA ILE A 186 2.17 -12.41 -8.77
C ILE A 186 1.65 -10.98 -8.63
N ASP A 187 2.10 -10.06 -9.48
CA ASP A 187 1.62 -8.67 -9.46
C ASP A 187 0.11 -8.60 -9.68
N ARG A 188 -0.42 -9.36 -10.65
CA ARG A 188 -1.87 -9.48 -10.87
C ARG A 188 -2.57 -10.02 -9.63
N SER A 189 -1.98 -10.99 -8.94
CA SER A 189 -2.54 -11.59 -7.72
C SER A 189 -2.55 -10.60 -6.54
N LEU A 190 -1.45 -9.86 -6.34
CA LEU A 190 -1.32 -8.83 -5.30
C LEU A 190 -2.32 -7.70 -5.51
N ILE A 191 -2.47 -7.19 -6.74
CA ILE A 191 -3.44 -6.13 -7.06
C ILE A 191 -4.87 -6.62 -6.78
N ARG A 192 -5.21 -7.86 -7.14
CA ARG A 192 -6.54 -8.42 -6.87
C ARG A 192 -6.80 -8.60 -5.37
N LEU A 193 -5.78 -8.98 -4.61
CA LEU A 193 -5.87 -9.11 -3.15
C LEU A 193 -6.13 -7.74 -2.52
N ASP A 194 -5.37 -6.71 -2.89
CA ASP A 194 -5.55 -5.33 -2.42
C ASP A 194 -6.97 -4.81 -2.74
N ILE A 195 -7.47 -5.05 -3.96
CA ILE A 195 -8.83 -4.69 -4.35
C ILE A 195 -9.88 -5.39 -3.48
N VAL A 196 -9.75 -6.70 -3.23
CA VAL A 196 -10.73 -7.44 -2.40
C VAL A 196 -10.75 -6.92 -0.96
N VAL A 197 -9.58 -6.56 -0.42
CA VAL A 197 -9.49 -5.95 0.91
C VAL A 197 -10.11 -4.55 0.92
N GLU A 198 -9.83 -3.72 -0.09
CA GLU A 198 -10.42 -2.39 -0.26
C GLU A 198 -11.96 -2.46 -0.43
N GLU A 199 -12.46 -3.45 -1.17
CA GLU A 199 -13.90 -3.73 -1.31
C GLU A 199 -14.55 -4.01 0.05
N ARG A 200 -13.95 -4.89 0.85
CA ARG A 200 -14.44 -5.26 2.20
C ARG A 200 -14.44 -4.05 3.14
N GLU A 201 -13.33 -3.32 3.19
CA GLU A 201 -13.20 -2.12 4.01
C GLU A 201 -14.21 -1.03 3.60
N THR A 202 -14.39 -0.83 2.30
CA THR A 202 -15.32 0.18 1.78
C THR A 202 -16.77 -0.19 2.09
N ALA A 203 -17.15 -1.47 1.95
CA ALA A 203 -18.48 -1.94 2.33
C ALA A 203 -18.76 -1.73 3.82
N LEU A 204 -17.81 -2.09 4.69
CA LEU A 204 -17.92 -1.87 6.13
C LEU A 204 -18.07 -0.38 6.46
N ARG A 205 -17.24 0.48 5.87
CA ARG A 205 -17.27 1.93 6.07
C ARG A 205 -18.61 2.54 5.66
N LEU A 206 -19.15 2.12 4.52
CA LEU A 206 -20.44 2.58 4.03
C LEU A 206 -21.58 2.21 4.98
N LEU A 207 -21.56 1.00 5.55
CA LEU A 207 -22.57 0.57 6.52
C LEU A 207 -22.48 1.32 7.85
N GLN A 208 -21.26 1.60 8.33
CA GLN A 208 -21.05 2.26 9.62
C GLN A 208 -21.22 3.78 9.57
N THR A 209 -20.69 4.44 8.54
CA THR A 209 -20.62 5.92 8.45
C THR A 209 -21.32 6.50 7.23
N GLY A 210 -21.65 5.69 6.23
CA GLY A 210 -22.19 6.17 4.96
C GLY A 210 -21.17 6.89 4.06
N GLN A 211 -19.88 6.92 4.43
CA GLN A 211 -18.85 7.64 3.68
C GLN A 211 -18.22 6.78 2.57
N GLU A 212 -18.23 7.29 1.32
CA GLU A 212 -17.65 6.57 0.17
C GLU A 212 -16.12 6.42 0.23
N ARG A 213 -15.40 7.39 0.82
CA ARG A 213 -13.94 7.45 0.77
C ARG A 213 -13.36 7.31 2.17
N GLY A 214 -12.26 6.57 2.29
CA GLY A 214 -11.58 6.40 3.58
C GLY A 214 -10.84 7.66 4.02
N ARG A 215 -10.26 8.38 3.06
CA ARG A 215 -9.57 9.64 3.33
C ARG A 215 -10.50 10.83 3.08
N PRO A 216 -10.71 11.72 4.06
CA PRO A 216 -11.54 12.90 3.87
C PRO A 216 -10.87 13.90 2.91
N GLY A 217 -11.70 14.68 2.24
CA GLY A 217 -11.24 15.73 1.33
C GLY A 217 -12.39 16.59 0.85
N ALA A 218 -12.05 17.62 0.08
CA ALA A 218 -13.02 18.54 -0.48
C ALA A 218 -12.61 19.02 -1.87
N TRP A 219 -13.59 19.37 -2.69
CA TRP A 219 -13.35 20.05 -3.96
C TRP A 219 -12.84 21.48 -3.69
N ARG A 220 -11.69 21.82 -4.27
CA ARG A 220 -11.06 23.14 -4.14
C ARG A 220 -10.65 23.65 -5.51
N LYS A 221 -10.56 24.98 -5.63
CA LYS A 221 -10.02 25.65 -6.80
C LYS A 221 -8.55 25.95 -6.60
N SER A 222 -7.75 25.65 -7.60
CA SER A 222 -6.36 26.09 -7.70
C SER A 222 -6.31 27.57 -8.09
N ILE A 223 -5.14 28.19 -7.92
CA ILE A 223 -4.87 29.55 -8.37
C ILE A 223 -5.12 29.66 -9.88
N PHE A 224 -4.82 28.62 -10.66
CA PHE A 224 -5.00 28.60 -12.12
C PHE A 224 -6.42 28.24 -12.61
N GLY A 225 -7.41 28.21 -11.71
CA GLY A 225 -8.81 27.94 -12.06
C GLY A 225 -9.17 26.45 -12.19
N TYR A 226 -8.24 25.54 -11.89
CA TYR A 226 -8.54 24.10 -11.90
C TYR A 226 -9.29 23.69 -10.64
N THR A 227 -10.44 23.03 -10.79
CA THR A 227 -11.11 22.33 -9.69
C THR A 227 -10.46 20.97 -9.50
N TYR A 228 -9.95 20.71 -8.31
CA TYR A 228 -9.32 19.44 -7.95
C TYR A 228 -9.80 18.96 -6.59
N TRP A 229 -9.71 17.64 -6.36
CA TRP A 229 -10.00 17.06 -5.07
C TRP A 229 -8.79 17.27 -4.15
N TYR A 230 -8.96 18.05 -3.10
CA TYR A 230 -7.94 18.26 -2.07
C TYR A 230 -8.13 17.25 -0.94
N SER A 231 -7.25 16.26 -0.89
CA SER A 231 -7.21 15.27 0.20
C SER A 231 -6.62 15.89 1.46
N PHE A 232 -7.34 15.81 2.57
CA PHE A 232 -6.89 16.39 3.84
C PHE A 232 -5.70 15.62 4.40
N ARG A 233 -4.85 16.34 5.14
CA ARG A 233 -3.70 15.78 5.86
C ARG A 233 -3.97 15.91 7.34
N GLU A 234 -3.50 14.94 8.09
CA GLU A 234 -3.54 14.99 9.55
C GLU A 234 -2.57 16.06 10.03
N HIS A 235 -3.03 16.86 10.98
CA HIS A 235 -2.28 17.95 11.59
C HIS A 235 -2.56 17.95 13.09
N ALA A 236 -1.52 18.14 13.90
CA ALA A 236 -1.67 18.22 15.36
C ALA A 236 -2.37 19.50 15.81
N ILE A 237 -2.21 20.60 15.04
CA ILE A 237 -2.73 21.93 15.37
C ILE A 237 -3.84 22.29 14.37
N PRO A 238 -4.93 22.97 14.81
CA PRO A 238 -5.94 23.51 13.90
C PRO A 238 -5.39 24.37 12.76
N TRP A 239 -6.09 24.34 11.62
CA TRP A 239 -5.61 24.92 10.36
C TRP A 239 -5.36 26.44 10.40
N PHE A 240 -6.07 27.17 11.26
CA PHE A 240 -5.95 28.62 11.39
C PHE A 240 -4.69 29.07 12.17
N LEU A 241 -4.11 28.19 12.99
CA LEU A 241 -2.82 28.41 13.67
C LEU A 241 -1.66 27.89 12.80
N ASN A 242 -1.93 26.94 11.90
CA ASN A 242 -0.91 26.37 11.03
C ASN A 242 -0.48 27.35 9.93
N THR A 243 0.68 27.99 10.13
CA THR A 243 1.27 28.95 9.19
C THR A 243 1.53 28.33 7.81
N ARG A 244 1.95 27.06 7.73
CA ARG A 244 2.18 26.36 6.47
C ARG A 244 0.88 26.13 5.70
N TYR A 245 -0.20 25.82 6.40
CA TYR A 245 -1.52 25.68 5.77
C TYR A 245 -2.03 27.03 5.26
N LYS A 246 -1.91 28.10 6.06
CA LYS A 246 -2.33 29.46 5.70
C LYS A 246 -1.66 30.01 4.44
N ARG A 247 -0.43 29.59 4.12
CA ARG A 247 0.26 29.97 2.87
C ARG A 247 -0.42 29.42 1.61
N LYS A 248 -1.24 28.38 1.72
CA LYS A 248 -1.93 27.78 0.56
C LYS A 248 -3.12 28.64 0.14
N LYS A 249 -3.21 28.92 -1.16
CA LYS A 249 -4.31 29.67 -1.77
C LYS A 249 -5.32 28.71 -2.40
N PHE A 250 -6.57 28.78 -1.95
CA PHE A 250 -7.69 27.96 -2.43
C PHE A 250 -8.74 28.78 -3.19
N TYR A 251 -8.30 29.83 -3.87
CA TYR A 251 -9.15 30.69 -4.71
C TYR A 251 -8.46 30.94 -6.04
N THR A 252 -9.26 31.32 -7.02
CA THR A 252 -8.80 31.67 -8.38
C THR A 252 -8.95 33.18 -8.55
N PRO A 253 -7.87 33.91 -8.86
CA PRO A 253 -7.94 35.36 -9.08
C PRO A 253 -8.62 35.69 -10.42
N CYS A 254 -9.21 36.88 -10.53
CA CYS A 254 -10.05 37.26 -11.68
C CYS A 254 -9.28 37.30 -13.01
N PHE A 255 -8.00 37.70 -13.01
CA PHE A 255 -7.19 37.77 -14.24
C PHE A 255 -6.94 36.39 -14.90
N VAL A 256 -7.23 35.29 -14.21
CA VAL A 256 -7.13 33.93 -14.78
C VAL A 256 -8.36 33.57 -15.62
N GLN A 257 -9.47 34.31 -15.51
CA GLN A 257 -10.72 34.01 -16.23
C GLN A 257 -10.56 33.97 -17.76
N PRO A 258 -9.87 34.92 -18.43
CA PRO A 258 -9.63 34.85 -19.88
C PRO A 258 -8.88 33.58 -20.29
N HIS A 259 -7.89 33.18 -19.50
CA HIS A 259 -7.10 31.97 -19.75
C HIS A 259 -7.93 30.69 -19.56
N MET A 260 -8.87 30.69 -18.60
CA MET A 260 -9.82 29.59 -18.43
C MET A 260 -10.73 29.43 -19.65
N ARG A 261 -11.22 30.55 -20.21
CA ARG A 261 -12.02 30.56 -21.44
C ARG A 261 -11.24 29.99 -22.63
N LEU A 262 -10.03 30.48 -22.88
CA LEU A 262 -9.19 29.99 -23.98
C LEU A 262 -8.91 28.49 -23.87
N ARG A 263 -8.69 27.99 -22.65
CA ARG A 263 -8.50 26.55 -22.39
C ARG A 263 -9.75 25.74 -22.69
N LEU A 264 -10.94 26.25 -22.35
CA LEU A 264 -12.22 25.64 -22.68
C LEU A 264 -12.41 25.58 -24.20
N GLU A 265 -12.20 26.69 -24.90
CA GLU A 265 -12.30 26.79 -26.36
C GLU A 265 -11.37 25.79 -27.05
N LYS A 266 -10.10 25.70 -26.62
CA LYS A 266 -9.14 24.70 -27.12
C LYS A 266 -9.67 23.27 -26.95
N LYS A 267 -10.22 22.95 -25.77
CA LYS A 267 -10.80 21.62 -25.49
C LYS A 267 -12.03 21.32 -26.36
N LEU A 268 -12.86 22.32 -26.64
CA LEU A 268 -14.01 22.18 -27.53
C LEU A 268 -13.58 21.97 -28.99
N ARG A 269 -12.60 22.74 -29.48
CA ARG A 269 -12.02 22.55 -30.83
C ARG A 269 -11.40 21.16 -30.99
N GLU A 270 -10.64 20.70 -30.01
CA GLU A 270 -10.07 19.35 -30.01
C GLU A 270 -11.14 18.26 -30.02
N ARG A 271 -12.20 18.42 -29.22
CA ARG A 271 -13.34 17.51 -29.22
C ARG A 271 -14.03 17.46 -30.60
N ALA A 272 -14.26 18.62 -31.22
CA ALA A 272 -14.87 18.70 -32.54
C ALA A 272 -14.01 18.00 -33.60
N ARG A 273 -12.69 18.27 -33.63
CA ARG A 273 -11.74 17.57 -34.52
C ARG A 273 -11.78 16.06 -34.35
N ASN A 274 -11.77 15.57 -33.11
CA ASN A 274 -11.82 14.14 -32.82
C ASN A 274 -13.15 13.49 -33.25
N ILE A 275 -14.27 14.21 -33.15
CA ILE A 275 -15.57 13.73 -33.63
C ILE A 275 -15.57 13.63 -35.16
N ASN A 276 -15.07 14.66 -35.85
CA ASN A 276 -14.99 14.66 -37.31
C ASN A 276 -14.07 13.55 -37.82
N LEU A 277 -12.88 13.41 -37.22
CA LEU A 277 -11.96 12.32 -37.55
C LEU A 277 -12.62 10.94 -37.38
N ARG A 278 -13.35 10.72 -36.29
CA ARG A 278 -14.08 9.46 -36.09
C ARG A 278 -15.13 9.21 -37.16
N LYS A 279 -15.90 10.25 -37.53
CA LYS A 279 -16.89 10.16 -38.61
C LYS A 279 -16.22 9.81 -39.94
N GLU A 280 -15.14 10.50 -40.29
CA GLU A 280 -14.35 10.22 -41.50
C GLU A 280 -13.79 8.80 -41.50
N THR A 281 -13.21 8.34 -40.38
CA THR A 281 -12.70 6.96 -40.28
C THR A 281 -13.82 5.93 -40.45
N LEU A 282 -15.01 6.21 -39.91
CA LEU A 282 -16.17 5.33 -40.03
C LEU A 282 -16.72 5.31 -41.46
N MET A 283 -16.77 6.47 -42.14
CA MET A 283 -17.15 6.57 -43.55
C MET A 283 -16.20 5.74 -44.43
N LYS A 284 -14.88 5.91 -44.26
CA LYS A 284 -13.85 5.12 -44.97
C LYS A 284 -13.96 3.63 -44.68
N LEU A 285 -14.30 3.24 -43.45
CA LEU A 285 -14.52 1.83 -43.11
C LEU A 285 -15.79 1.27 -43.76
N LYS A 286 -16.87 2.05 -43.84
CA LYS A 286 -18.11 1.64 -44.50
C LYS A 286 -17.93 1.48 -46.01
N GLU A 287 -17.15 2.36 -46.64
CA GLU A 287 -16.77 2.24 -48.05
C GLU A 287 -16.02 0.92 -48.32
N LYS A 288 -15.06 0.58 -47.45
CA LYS A 288 -14.28 -0.66 -47.57
C LYS A 288 -15.08 -1.92 -47.24
N PHE A 289 -15.99 -1.82 -46.26
CA PHE A 289 -16.77 -2.94 -45.73
C PHE A 289 -18.27 -2.58 -45.73
N PRO A 290 -18.95 -2.67 -46.88
CA PRO A 290 -20.34 -2.19 -47.03
C PRO A 290 -21.35 -2.98 -46.19
N HIS A 291 -21.09 -4.26 -45.92
CA HIS A 291 -21.93 -5.12 -45.07
C HIS A 291 -21.71 -4.91 -43.56
N MET A 292 -20.78 -4.03 -43.17
CA MET A 292 -20.47 -3.78 -41.77
C MET A 292 -21.62 -3.02 -41.08
N LYS A 293 -22.14 -3.59 -39.98
CA LYS A 293 -23.14 -2.93 -39.14
C LYS A 293 -22.47 -1.79 -38.35
N VAL A 294 -22.79 -0.55 -38.69
CA VAL A 294 -22.29 0.62 -37.99
C VAL A 294 -23.10 0.83 -36.70
N PRO A 295 -22.45 1.01 -35.53
CA PRO A 295 -23.17 1.37 -34.31
C PRO A 295 -23.84 2.74 -34.48
N ALA A 296 -25.15 2.81 -34.24
CA ALA A 296 -25.92 4.05 -34.33
C ALA A 296 -25.31 5.14 -33.41
N SER A 297 -25.21 6.35 -33.96
CA SER A 297 -24.57 7.52 -33.33
C SER A 297 -25.39 8.09 -32.17
#